data_AF-A0A8C4NFD0-F1
#
_entry.id   AF-A0A8C4NFD0-F1
#
_cell.length_a   1.000
_cell.length_b   1.000
_cell.length_c   1.000
_cell.angle_alpha   90.00
_cell.angle_beta   90.00
_cell.angle_gamma   90.00
#
_symmetry.space_group_name_H-M   'P 1'
#
loop_
_entity.id
_entity.type
_entity.pdbx_description
1 polymer ?
#
loop_
_entity_poly.entity_id
_entity_poly.type
_entity_poly.pdbx_seq_one_letter_code
_entity_poly.pdbx_strand_id
1 'polypeptide(L)'
;MRQRESVLVQENGDFTARARSLERSCHEAEVARMQVDRRLQDEQAQRQHFEQLSRQLQKRTLLLKKERDGMRDILESYDADFTLAGCSPQLIRRTNEAEASAQRLRVHVQEIEGQLSEAWEESNRFRQKVYSLETELAEVKNQWVTSEGDKFCKEEGEKLRKKVEELEMERQKLEEEKQVLKEQVEDLKLLQGACNSNKERIFHLLENPASAALQQNRVRATELQTECDNLRECIRAFEAGNCTSGTLSDLPPPREVSELQKQLDSMLLRNQRLKEVCQKKIQEFRTICYILFGYMVDVQLDGQYKLSSMYAEQKADSLVFKQTTAQESGVQLLETEFSKSEAVLQLIELHLHHQKSFPAFLSALTLDLFSRQTCM
;
A
#
# COMPACT_ATOMS: atom_id res chain seq x y z
N MET A 1 150.76 109.74 -14.57
CA MET A 1 150.52 108.39 -15.11
C MET A 1 149.75 107.51 -14.12
N ARG A 2 150.25 107.22 -12.91
CA ARG A 2 149.59 106.31 -11.94
C ARG A 2 148.13 106.63 -11.55
N GLN A 3 147.76 107.91 -11.41
CA GLN A 3 146.38 108.28 -11.05
C GLN A 3 145.36 108.00 -12.18
N ARG A 4 145.76 108.21 -13.44
CA ARG A 4 144.88 108.00 -14.60
C ARG A 4 144.65 106.50 -14.86
N GLU A 5 145.66 105.68 -14.64
CA GLU A 5 145.54 104.22 -14.68
C GLU A 5 144.61 103.69 -13.58
N SER A 6 144.72 104.20 -12.36
CA SER A 6 143.83 103.82 -11.26
C SER A 6 142.36 104.16 -11.54
N VAL A 7 142.09 105.33 -12.14
CA VAL A 7 140.72 105.74 -12.52
C VAL A 7 140.17 104.82 -13.61
N LEU A 8 140.96 104.50 -14.65
CA LEU A 8 140.52 103.60 -15.72
C LEU A 8 140.27 102.16 -15.24
N VAL A 9 141.07 101.66 -14.30
CA VAL A 9 140.84 100.34 -13.69
C VAL A 9 139.57 100.32 -12.85
N GLN A 10 139.29 101.41 -12.11
CA GLN A 10 138.05 101.55 -11.34
C GLN A 10 136.83 101.66 -12.27
N GLU A 11 136.91 102.49 -13.32
CA GLU A 11 135.85 102.61 -14.33
C GLU A 11 135.59 101.28 -15.04
N ASN A 12 136.63 100.51 -15.41
CA ASN A 12 136.47 99.16 -15.96
C ASN A 12 135.85 98.18 -14.95
N GLY A 13 136.21 98.28 -13.66
CA GLY A 13 135.57 97.51 -12.59
C GLY A 13 134.08 97.82 -12.49
N ASP A 14 133.72 99.10 -12.53
CA ASP A 14 132.33 99.56 -12.49
C ASP A 14 131.54 99.14 -13.73
N PHE A 15 132.13 99.23 -14.93
CA PHE A 15 131.50 98.77 -16.17
C PHE A 15 131.29 97.26 -16.18
N THR A 16 132.28 96.46 -15.74
CA THR A 16 132.14 95.00 -15.65
C THR A 16 131.14 94.56 -14.59
N ALA A 17 131.07 95.25 -13.44
CA ALA A 17 130.06 95.02 -12.42
C ALA A 17 128.64 95.35 -12.94
N ARG A 18 128.48 96.47 -13.67
CA ARG A 18 127.22 96.85 -14.33
C ARG A 18 126.83 95.83 -15.41
N ALA A 19 127.75 95.39 -16.26
CA ALA A 19 127.49 94.38 -17.28
C ALA A 19 127.00 93.07 -16.64
N ARG A 20 127.69 92.55 -15.62
CA ARG A 20 127.26 91.34 -14.89
C ARG A 20 125.94 91.52 -14.15
N SER A 21 125.63 92.73 -13.69
CA SER A 21 124.33 93.02 -13.06
C SER A 21 123.20 93.04 -14.09
N LEU A 22 123.44 93.62 -15.27
CA LEU A 22 122.49 93.63 -16.38
C LEU A 22 122.29 92.23 -16.96
N GLU A 23 123.36 91.43 -17.10
CA GLU A 23 123.27 90.03 -17.54
C GLU A 23 122.45 89.19 -16.56
N ARG A 24 122.65 89.35 -15.24
CA ARG A 24 121.82 88.69 -14.23
C ARG A 24 120.36 89.13 -14.32
N SER A 25 120.10 90.43 -14.45
CA SER A 25 118.74 90.95 -14.61
C SER A 25 118.07 90.47 -15.90
N CYS A 26 118.83 90.39 -17.01
CA CYS A 26 118.34 89.83 -18.27
C CYS A 26 118.01 88.34 -18.11
N HIS A 27 118.89 87.57 -17.47
CA HIS A 27 118.65 86.15 -17.23
C HIS A 27 117.44 85.91 -16.30
N GLU A 28 117.29 86.70 -15.23
CA GLU A 28 116.13 86.65 -14.35
C GLU A 28 114.83 87.00 -15.11
N ALA A 29 114.87 88.01 -15.98
CA ALA A 29 113.74 88.38 -16.84
C ALA A 29 113.43 87.28 -17.88
N GLU A 30 114.43 86.62 -18.44
CA GLU A 30 114.26 85.48 -19.36
C GLU A 30 113.63 84.27 -18.68
N VAL A 31 114.08 83.94 -17.46
CA VAL A 31 113.48 82.86 -16.66
C VAL A 31 112.03 83.21 -16.28
N ALA A 32 111.77 84.44 -15.87
CA ALA A 32 110.41 84.91 -15.60
C ALA A 32 109.52 84.85 -16.86
N ARG A 33 110.05 85.25 -18.03
CA ARG A 33 109.34 85.14 -19.32
C ARG A 33 109.02 83.68 -19.62
N MET A 34 109.99 82.77 -19.51
CA MET A 34 109.76 81.33 -19.72
C MET A 34 108.72 80.75 -18.75
N GLN A 35 108.69 81.20 -17.49
CA GLN A 35 107.66 80.76 -16.54
C GLN A 35 106.27 81.28 -16.92
N VAL A 36 106.16 82.54 -17.37
CA VAL A 36 104.90 83.11 -17.87
C VAL A 36 104.45 82.40 -19.14
N ASP A 37 105.36 82.10 -20.07
CA ASP A 37 105.06 81.39 -21.31
C ASP A 37 104.52 79.98 -21.04
N ARG A 38 105.11 79.24 -20.07
CA ARG A 38 104.59 77.94 -19.64
C ARG A 38 103.18 78.06 -19.04
N ARG A 39 102.95 79.03 -18.14
CA ARG A 39 101.61 79.28 -17.58
C ARG A 39 100.61 79.65 -18.68
N LEU A 40 101.01 80.46 -19.65
CA LEU A 40 100.17 80.83 -20.78
C LEU A 40 99.81 79.60 -21.64
N GLN A 41 100.76 78.70 -21.88
CA GLN A 41 100.50 77.44 -22.60
C GLN A 41 99.54 76.52 -21.84
N ASP A 42 99.71 76.39 -20.52
CA ASP A 42 98.81 75.59 -19.68
C ASP A 42 97.38 76.17 -19.68
N GLU A 43 97.23 77.49 -19.52
CA GLU A 43 95.94 78.17 -19.60
C GLU A 43 95.31 78.07 -21.00
N GLN A 44 96.10 78.14 -22.07
CA GLN A 44 95.62 77.93 -23.43
C GLN A 44 95.12 76.49 -23.64
N ALA A 45 95.84 75.49 -23.12
CA ALA A 45 95.41 74.10 -23.18
C ALA A 45 94.11 73.86 -22.39
N GLN A 46 94.01 74.44 -21.18
CA GLN A 46 92.79 74.38 -20.37
C GLN A 46 91.62 75.06 -21.07
N ARG A 47 91.83 76.24 -21.65
CA ARG A 47 90.79 76.95 -22.42
C ARG A 47 90.32 76.12 -23.62
N GLN A 48 91.24 75.51 -24.37
CA GLN A 48 90.87 74.63 -25.48
C GLN A 48 90.05 73.42 -25.02
N HIS A 49 90.42 72.81 -23.89
CA HIS A 49 89.67 71.72 -23.28
C HIS A 49 88.25 72.16 -22.87
N PHE A 50 88.12 73.31 -22.18
CA PHE A 50 86.81 73.86 -21.81
C PHE A 50 85.97 74.28 -23.02
N GLU A 51 86.57 74.80 -24.08
CA GLU A 51 85.87 75.13 -25.33
C GLU A 51 85.34 73.85 -26.02
N GLN A 52 86.12 72.77 -26.07
CA GLN A 52 85.66 71.47 -26.59
C GLN A 52 84.52 70.90 -25.74
N LEU A 53 84.67 70.92 -24.42
CA LEU A 53 83.64 70.46 -23.48
C LEU A 53 82.35 71.29 -23.62
N SER A 54 82.46 72.61 -23.72
CA SER A 54 81.34 73.52 -23.95
C SER A 54 80.61 73.18 -25.25
N ARG A 55 81.33 72.94 -26.35
CA ARG A 55 80.73 72.49 -27.62
C ARG A 55 80.02 71.15 -27.50
N GLN A 56 80.59 70.20 -26.75
CA GLN A 56 79.95 68.90 -26.51
C GLN A 56 78.67 69.04 -25.68
N LEU A 57 78.70 69.84 -24.61
CA LEU A 57 77.53 70.11 -23.77
C LEU A 57 76.44 70.84 -24.55
N GLN A 58 76.79 71.84 -25.37
CA GLN A 58 75.84 72.55 -26.24
C GLN A 58 75.12 71.59 -27.22
N LYS A 59 75.86 70.65 -27.83
CA LYS A 59 75.26 69.61 -28.69
C LYS A 59 74.31 68.72 -27.91
N ARG A 60 74.69 68.28 -26.71
CA ARG A 60 73.83 67.45 -25.85
C ARG A 60 72.56 68.18 -25.44
N THR A 61 72.66 69.46 -25.05
CA THR A 61 71.50 70.29 -24.71
C THR A 61 70.57 70.49 -25.90
N LEU A 62 71.10 70.65 -27.12
CA LEU A 62 70.29 70.75 -28.33
C LEU A 62 69.50 69.46 -28.61
N LEU A 63 70.15 68.29 -28.48
CA LEU A 63 69.48 67.00 -28.66
C LEU A 63 68.37 66.79 -27.63
N LEU A 64 68.65 67.05 -26.35
CA LEU A 64 67.63 66.95 -25.29
C LEU A 64 66.45 67.90 -25.52
N LYS A 65 66.70 69.12 -26.04
CA LYS A 65 65.61 70.03 -26.43
C LYS A 65 64.77 69.44 -27.56
N LYS A 66 65.40 68.90 -28.61
CA LYS A 66 64.67 68.24 -29.71
C LYS A 66 63.88 67.02 -29.24
N GLU A 67 64.43 66.20 -28.35
CA GLU A 67 63.72 65.05 -27.76
C GLU A 67 62.53 65.51 -26.92
N ARG A 68 62.72 66.51 -26.05
CA ARG A 68 61.62 67.11 -25.28
C ARG A 68 60.54 67.68 -26.18
N ASP A 69 60.93 68.41 -27.23
CA ASP A 69 59.98 69.02 -28.16
C ASP A 69 59.24 67.95 -28.96
N GLY A 70 59.93 66.89 -29.43
CA GLY A 70 59.27 65.75 -30.06
C GLY A 70 58.30 65.00 -29.13
N MET A 71 58.67 64.79 -27.86
CA MET A 71 57.75 64.21 -26.86
C MET A 71 56.55 65.13 -26.60
N ARG A 72 56.76 66.45 -26.57
CA ARG A 72 55.70 67.43 -26.44
C ARG A 72 54.77 67.39 -27.64
N ASP A 73 55.28 67.38 -28.87
CA ASP A 73 54.48 67.32 -30.10
C ASP A 73 53.64 66.04 -30.14
N ILE A 74 54.21 64.90 -29.69
CA ILE A 74 53.47 63.64 -29.56
C ILE A 74 52.33 63.79 -28.54
N LEU A 75 52.60 64.34 -27.36
CA LEU A 75 51.57 64.57 -26.35
C LEU A 75 50.50 65.56 -26.84
N GLU A 76 50.90 66.65 -27.49
CA GLU A 76 49.99 67.62 -28.10
C GLU A 76 49.14 66.95 -29.20
N SER A 77 49.68 65.99 -29.96
CA SER A 77 48.90 65.21 -30.92
C SER A 77 47.90 64.27 -30.25
N TYR A 78 48.24 63.63 -29.12
CA TYR A 78 47.29 62.85 -28.34
C TYR A 78 46.22 63.73 -27.66
N ASP A 79 46.59 64.91 -27.18
CA ASP A 79 45.64 65.89 -26.64
C ASP A 79 44.73 66.44 -27.76
N ALA A 80 45.28 66.70 -28.95
CA ALA A 80 44.52 67.09 -30.13
C ALA A 80 43.58 65.97 -30.59
N ASP A 81 44.04 64.71 -30.62
CA ASP A 81 43.21 63.55 -30.94
C ASP A 81 42.19 63.26 -29.84
N PHE A 82 42.50 63.50 -28.57
CA PHE A 82 41.54 63.40 -27.47
C PHE A 82 40.49 64.52 -27.52
N THR A 83 40.86 65.70 -28.03
CA THR A 83 39.95 66.85 -28.21
C THR A 83 39.18 66.80 -29.55
N LEU A 84 39.71 66.17 -30.60
CA LEU A 84 39.05 65.91 -31.91
C LEU A 84 38.21 64.62 -31.89
N ALA A 85 38.68 63.58 -31.21
CA ALA A 85 37.84 62.52 -30.61
C ALA A 85 37.14 63.03 -29.34
N GLY A 86 37.09 64.36 -29.18
CA GLY A 86 36.14 65.06 -28.34
C GLY A 86 34.79 64.45 -28.59
N CYS A 87 34.28 63.87 -27.53
CA CYS A 87 33.01 63.19 -27.46
C CYS A 87 31.98 63.89 -28.35
N SER A 88 31.33 63.15 -29.25
CA SER A 88 30.14 63.70 -29.88
C SER A 88 29.22 64.21 -28.75
N PRO A 89 28.50 65.32 -28.91
CA PRO A 89 27.55 65.79 -27.90
C PRO A 89 26.57 64.69 -27.47
N GLN A 90 26.36 63.69 -28.32
CA GLN A 90 25.58 62.49 -28.04
C GLN A 90 26.31 61.50 -27.10
N LEU A 91 27.62 61.34 -27.22
CA LEU A 91 28.42 60.49 -26.33
C LEU A 91 28.49 61.07 -24.91
N ILE A 92 28.76 62.38 -24.76
CA ILE A 92 28.72 63.07 -23.45
C ILE A 92 27.34 62.96 -22.82
N ARG A 93 26.27 63.17 -23.60
CA ARG A 93 24.90 63.01 -23.09
C ARG A 93 24.66 61.59 -22.59
N ARG A 94 25.07 60.57 -23.36
CA ARG A 94 24.93 59.17 -22.95
C ARG A 94 25.76 58.81 -21.71
N THR A 95 27.00 59.30 -21.60
CA THR A 95 27.82 59.07 -20.41
C THR A 95 27.20 59.73 -19.19
N ASN A 96 26.73 60.98 -19.31
CA ASN A 96 26.07 61.68 -18.21
C ASN A 96 24.75 61.02 -17.81
N GLU A 97 23.94 60.55 -18.77
CA GLU A 97 22.71 59.80 -18.50
C GLU A 97 23.02 58.46 -17.81
N ALA A 98 24.06 57.75 -18.24
CA ALA A 98 24.51 56.51 -17.63
C ALA A 98 25.04 56.75 -16.20
N GLU A 99 25.84 57.78 -15.98
CA GLU A 99 26.31 58.18 -14.65
C GLU A 99 25.15 58.55 -13.72
N ALA A 100 24.19 59.36 -14.21
CA ALA A 100 23.00 59.71 -13.46
C ALA A 100 22.13 58.48 -13.14
N SER A 101 22.04 57.51 -14.05
CA SER A 101 21.37 56.23 -13.79
C SER A 101 22.11 55.39 -12.75
N ALA A 102 23.44 55.33 -12.82
CA ALA A 102 24.28 54.61 -11.87
C ALA A 102 24.20 55.24 -10.47
N GLN A 103 24.17 56.56 -10.37
CA GLN A 103 23.96 57.26 -9.10
C GLN A 103 22.58 57.00 -8.51
N ARG A 104 21.51 57.02 -9.33
CA ARG A 104 20.17 56.65 -8.86
C ARG A 104 20.12 55.21 -8.35
N LEU A 105 20.75 54.27 -9.06
CA LEU A 105 20.84 52.88 -8.63
C LEU A 105 21.65 52.74 -7.33
N ARG A 106 22.77 53.45 -7.18
CA ARG A 106 23.56 53.46 -5.93
C ARG A 106 22.74 53.95 -4.74
N VAL A 107 22.01 55.05 -4.91
CA VAL A 107 21.14 55.57 -3.85
C VAL A 107 20.03 54.56 -3.51
N HIS A 108 19.42 53.93 -4.53
CA HIS A 108 18.39 52.93 -4.29
C HIS A 108 18.92 51.66 -3.59
N VAL A 109 20.12 51.21 -3.94
CA VAL A 109 20.78 50.09 -3.25
C VAL A 109 21.06 50.46 -1.79
N GLN A 110 21.57 51.66 -1.53
CA GLN A 110 21.78 52.13 -0.15
C GLN A 110 20.47 52.19 0.65
N GLU A 111 19.39 52.63 0.03
CA GLU A 111 18.06 52.64 0.65
C GLU A 111 17.56 51.23 0.98
N ILE A 112 17.69 50.27 0.05
CA ILE A 112 17.31 48.87 0.29
C ILE A 112 18.18 48.24 1.38
N GLU A 113 19.49 48.51 1.37
CA GLU A 113 20.41 48.05 2.41
C GLU A 113 20.02 48.62 3.79
N GLY A 114 19.61 49.89 3.84
CA GLY A 114 19.04 50.51 5.04
C GLY A 114 17.78 49.80 5.53
N GLN A 115 16.79 49.62 4.65
CA GLN A 115 15.54 48.93 4.97
C GLN A 115 15.78 47.49 5.44
N LEU A 116 16.74 46.79 4.84
CA LEU A 116 17.11 45.43 5.24
C LEU A 116 17.73 45.41 6.64
N SER A 117 18.58 46.40 6.97
CA SER A 117 19.17 46.54 8.30
C SER A 117 18.10 46.82 9.37
N GLU A 118 17.16 47.73 9.08
CA GLU A 118 16.04 48.03 9.98
C GLU A 118 15.16 46.81 10.22
N ALA A 119 14.76 46.10 9.17
CA ALA A 119 13.97 44.87 9.29
C ALA A 119 14.72 43.77 10.06
N TRP A 120 16.04 43.67 9.90
CA TRP A 120 16.87 42.72 10.63
C TRP A 120 16.93 43.06 12.13
N GLU A 121 17.08 44.34 12.48
CA GLU A 121 17.00 44.81 13.86
C GLU A 121 15.63 44.56 14.48
N GLU A 122 14.54 44.84 13.77
CA GLU A 122 13.17 44.56 14.23
C GLU A 122 12.95 43.07 14.48
N SER A 123 13.38 42.20 13.56
CA SER A 123 13.32 40.75 13.73
C SER A 123 14.10 40.28 14.96
N ASN A 124 15.29 40.86 15.20
CA ASN A 124 16.07 40.56 16.40
C ASN A 124 15.38 41.06 17.68
N ARG A 125 14.74 42.24 17.66
CA ARG A 125 13.95 42.74 18.81
C ARG A 125 12.77 41.82 19.10
N PHE A 126 12.04 41.37 18.08
CA PHE A 126 10.96 40.39 18.25
C PHE A 126 11.48 39.06 18.78
N ARG A 127 12.61 38.56 18.27
CA ARG A 127 13.26 37.35 18.78
C ARG A 127 13.62 37.46 20.26
N GLN A 128 14.20 38.59 20.68
CA GLN A 128 14.51 38.85 22.09
C GLN A 128 13.25 38.89 22.96
N LYS A 129 12.17 39.51 22.46
CA LYS A 129 10.88 39.55 23.16
C LYS A 129 10.22 38.18 23.28
N VAL A 130 10.32 37.35 22.24
CA VAL A 130 9.86 35.96 22.29
C VAL A 130 10.66 35.20 23.35
N TYR A 131 11.99 35.32 23.34
CA TYR A 131 12.84 34.67 24.33
C TYR A 131 12.51 35.11 25.76
N SER A 132 12.30 36.41 26.01
CA SER A 132 11.92 36.90 27.35
C SER A 132 10.55 36.37 27.78
N LEU A 133 9.56 36.36 26.89
CA LEU A 133 8.23 35.81 27.17
C LEU A 133 8.27 34.29 27.40
N GLU A 134 9.12 33.56 26.67
CA GLU A 134 9.34 32.13 26.90
C GLU A 134 9.95 31.87 28.27
N THR A 135 10.92 32.69 28.70
CA THR A 135 11.48 32.59 30.05
C THR A 135 10.46 32.94 31.13
N GLU A 136 9.67 34.00 30.95
CA GLU A 136 8.58 34.36 31.88
C GLU A 136 7.53 33.26 31.97
N LEU A 137 7.15 32.66 30.83
CA LEU A 137 6.19 31.56 30.79
C LEU A 137 6.74 30.31 31.48
N ALA A 138 8.04 30.02 31.31
CA ALA A 138 8.71 28.94 32.03
C ALA A 138 8.75 29.20 33.53
N GLU A 139 9.02 30.43 33.97
CA GLU A 139 8.99 30.83 35.37
C GLU A 139 7.59 30.73 35.97
N VAL A 140 6.56 31.25 35.30
CA VAL A 140 5.15 31.12 35.73
C VAL A 140 4.76 29.64 35.80
N LYS A 141 5.13 28.82 34.82
CA LYS A 141 4.89 27.38 34.85
C LYS A 141 5.56 26.71 36.05
N ASN A 142 6.82 27.04 36.33
CA ASN A 142 7.54 26.52 37.49
C ASN A 142 6.93 27.01 38.82
N GLN A 143 6.45 28.25 38.88
CA GLN A 143 5.73 28.81 40.04
C GLN A 143 4.36 28.13 40.25
N TRP A 144 3.64 27.80 39.17
CA TRP A 144 2.41 27.00 39.22
C TRP A 144 2.66 25.58 39.71
N VAL A 145 3.75 24.94 39.28
CA VAL A 145 4.13 23.59 39.74
C VAL A 145 4.57 23.58 41.21
N THR A 146 5.07 24.70 41.73
CA THR A 146 5.54 24.82 43.12
C THR A 146 4.49 25.39 44.09
N SER A 147 3.44 26.05 43.59
CA SER A 147 2.30 26.52 44.39
C SER A 147 1.31 25.39 44.71
N GLU A 148 0.72 25.40 45.92
CA GLU A 148 -0.19 24.37 46.45
C GLU A 148 -1.44 24.07 45.59
N GLY A 149 -1.70 24.86 44.56
CA GLY A 149 -2.73 24.58 43.54
C GLY A 149 -2.52 23.25 42.81
N ASP A 150 -1.27 22.76 42.68
CA ASP A 150 -0.99 21.48 42.04
C ASP A 150 -1.27 20.27 42.95
N LYS A 151 -1.33 20.45 44.29
CA LYS A 151 -1.74 19.37 45.22
C LYS A 151 -3.26 19.26 45.33
N PHE A 152 -3.95 20.38 45.46
CA PHE A 152 -5.42 20.41 45.52
C PHE A 152 -6.07 19.94 44.21
N CYS A 153 -5.54 20.39 43.05
CA CYS A 153 -6.01 19.91 41.74
C CYS A 153 -5.63 18.45 41.45
N LYS A 154 -4.48 17.95 41.96
CA LYS A 154 -4.14 16.53 41.82
C LYS A 154 -5.02 15.64 42.69
N GLU A 155 -5.29 16.01 43.93
CA GLU A 155 -6.16 15.23 44.83
C GLU A 155 -7.63 15.24 44.39
N GLU A 156 -8.18 16.39 43.98
CA GLU A 156 -9.52 16.44 43.38
C GLU A 156 -9.54 15.73 42.02
N GLY A 157 -8.49 15.88 41.21
CA GLY A 157 -8.34 15.15 39.96
C GLY A 157 -8.25 13.64 40.15
N GLU A 158 -7.59 13.15 41.19
CA GLU A 158 -7.53 11.74 41.55
C GLU A 158 -8.86 11.21 42.08
N LYS A 159 -9.59 12.00 42.89
CA LYS A 159 -10.95 11.66 43.32
C LYS A 159 -11.92 11.59 42.15
N LEU A 160 -11.85 12.55 41.23
CA LEU A 160 -12.65 12.55 40.01
C LEU A 160 -12.27 11.39 39.08
N ARG A 161 -10.98 11.07 38.91
CA ARG A 161 -10.53 9.89 38.14
C ARG A 161 -11.06 8.59 38.74
N LYS A 162 -10.92 8.40 40.06
CA LYS A 162 -11.50 7.24 40.76
C LYS A 162 -13.01 7.19 40.59
N LYS A 163 -13.70 8.34 40.64
CA LYS A 163 -15.14 8.37 40.45
C LYS A 163 -15.56 8.05 39.01
N VAL A 164 -14.77 8.47 38.03
CA VAL A 164 -14.96 8.10 36.62
C VAL A 164 -14.76 6.60 36.44
N GLU A 165 -13.70 6.02 37.00
CA GLU A 165 -13.45 4.57 36.98
C GLU A 165 -14.59 3.78 37.65
N GLU A 166 -15.08 4.22 38.82
CA GLU A 166 -16.24 3.62 39.49
C GLU A 166 -17.49 3.68 38.61
N LEU A 167 -17.79 4.84 38.02
CA LEU A 167 -18.95 5.04 37.15
C LEU A 167 -18.83 4.24 35.85
N GLU A 168 -17.63 4.08 35.30
CA GLU A 168 -17.38 3.24 34.13
C GLU A 168 -17.60 1.77 34.45
N MET A 169 -17.13 1.28 35.61
CA MET A 169 -17.37 -0.08 36.07
C MET A 169 -18.86 -0.32 36.35
N GLU A 170 -19.57 0.64 36.94
CA GLU A 170 -21.03 0.56 37.13
C GLU A 170 -21.76 0.55 35.78
N ARG A 171 -21.35 1.39 34.83
CA ARG A 171 -21.93 1.42 33.48
C ARG A 171 -21.73 0.09 32.77
N GLN A 172 -20.53 -0.50 32.88
CA GLN A 172 -20.24 -1.81 32.30
C GLN A 172 -21.12 -2.90 32.92
N LYS A 173 -21.24 -2.95 34.26
CA LYS A 173 -22.14 -3.90 34.93
C LYS A 173 -23.60 -3.73 34.49
N LEU A 174 -24.08 -2.49 34.41
CA LEU A 174 -25.43 -2.19 33.92
C LEU A 174 -25.63 -2.56 32.45
N GLU A 175 -24.60 -2.42 31.62
CA GLU A 175 -24.62 -2.86 30.23
C GLU A 175 -24.71 -4.38 30.11
N GLU A 176 -23.94 -5.11 30.92
CA GLU A 176 -23.99 -6.58 31.01
C GLU A 176 -25.36 -7.07 31.50
N GLU A 177 -25.88 -6.50 32.59
CA GLU A 177 -27.24 -6.80 33.09
C GLU A 177 -28.32 -6.51 32.06
N LYS A 178 -28.22 -5.38 31.36
CA LYS A 178 -29.13 -5.02 30.27
C LYS A 178 -29.04 -6.00 29.11
N GLN A 179 -27.85 -6.51 28.79
CA GLN A 179 -27.68 -7.51 27.74
C GLN A 179 -28.35 -8.83 28.13
N VAL A 180 -28.11 -9.34 29.34
CA VAL A 180 -28.77 -10.54 29.84
C VAL A 180 -30.29 -10.39 29.86
N LEU A 181 -30.81 -9.25 30.32
CA LEU A 181 -32.25 -8.98 30.31
C LEU A 181 -32.82 -8.90 28.88
N LYS A 182 -32.07 -8.36 27.92
CA LYS A 182 -32.48 -8.37 26.52
C LYS A 182 -32.55 -9.78 25.95
N GLU A 183 -31.52 -10.59 26.20
CA GLU A 183 -31.47 -11.99 25.78
C GLU A 183 -32.67 -12.77 26.38
N GLN A 184 -32.95 -12.59 27.68
CA GLN A 184 -34.12 -13.20 28.33
C GLN A 184 -35.46 -12.74 27.72
N VAL A 185 -35.60 -11.45 27.39
CA VAL A 185 -36.81 -10.93 26.74
C VAL A 185 -36.94 -11.46 25.31
N GLU A 186 -35.83 -11.62 24.58
CA GLU A 186 -35.81 -12.22 23.25
C GLU A 186 -36.19 -13.71 23.31
N ASP A 187 -35.67 -14.46 24.27
CA ASP A 187 -36.05 -15.85 24.51
C ASP A 187 -37.53 -15.99 24.84
N LEU A 188 -38.06 -15.14 25.73
CA LEU A 188 -39.50 -15.11 26.05
C LEU A 188 -40.35 -14.71 24.85
N LYS A 189 -39.87 -13.81 23.99
CA LYS A 189 -40.55 -13.45 22.74
C LYS A 189 -40.59 -14.61 21.76
N LEU A 190 -39.48 -15.32 21.59
CA LEU A 190 -39.37 -16.47 20.70
C LEU A 190 -40.23 -17.65 21.18
N LEU A 191 -40.28 -17.89 22.49
CA LEU A 191 -40.98 -19.04 23.07
C LEU A 191 -42.46 -18.79 23.38
N GLN A 192 -42.83 -17.57 23.80
CA GLN A 192 -44.17 -17.24 24.30
C GLN A 192 -44.90 -16.18 23.46
N GLY A 193 -44.25 -15.60 22.45
CA GLY A 193 -44.87 -14.56 21.61
C GLY A 193 -45.18 -13.26 22.37
N ALA A 194 -44.45 -12.98 23.46
CA ALA A 194 -44.70 -11.85 24.34
C ALA A 194 -44.53 -10.51 23.60
N CYS A 195 -45.63 -9.82 23.30
CA CYS A 195 -45.60 -8.51 22.64
C CYS A 195 -45.51 -7.38 23.66
N ASN A 196 -44.79 -6.32 23.30
CA ASN A 196 -44.64 -5.15 24.16
C ASN A 196 -45.88 -4.25 24.06
N SER A 197 -46.73 -4.21 25.08
CA SER A 197 -47.99 -3.44 25.09
C SER A 197 -47.86 -1.94 24.77
N ASN A 198 -46.68 -1.35 25.01
CA ASN A 198 -46.41 0.07 24.72
C ASN A 198 -45.98 0.33 23.27
N LYS A 199 -45.54 -0.68 22.53
CA LYS A 199 -45.01 -0.53 21.15
C LYS A 199 -45.90 -1.21 20.11
N GLU A 200 -46.56 -2.29 20.49
CA GLU A 200 -47.28 -3.16 19.57
C GLU A 200 -48.71 -3.39 20.09
N ARG A 201 -49.70 -3.28 19.21
CA ARG A 201 -51.08 -3.66 19.49
C ARG A 201 -51.45 -4.83 18.59
N ILE A 202 -51.86 -5.94 19.18
CA ILE A 202 -52.28 -7.14 18.44
C ILE A 202 -53.77 -7.02 18.15
N PHE A 203 -54.14 -7.15 16.88
CA PHE A 203 -55.52 -7.24 16.43
C PHE A 203 -55.76 -8.60 15.79
N HIS A 204 -56.93 -9.17 16.04
CA HIS A 204 -57.43 -10.34 15.31
C HIS A 204 -58.89 -10.12 14.93
N LEU A 205 -59.35 -10.83 13.92
CA LEU A 205 -60.75 -10.79 13.52
C LEU A 205 -61.61 -11.36 14.66
N LEU A 206 -62.74 -10.70 14.96
CA LEU A 206 -63.67 -11.15 15.99
C LEU A 206 -64.26 -12.53 15.62
N GLU A 207 -64.60 -12.73 14.35
CA GLU A 207 -65.02 -14.01 13.80
C GLU A 207 -63.84 -14.71 13.13
N ASN A 208 -62.96 -15.31 13.95
CA ASN A 208 -61.85 -16.12 13.43
C ASN A 208 -62.20 -17.62 13.44
N PRO A 209 -61.52 -18.46 12.63
CA PRO A 209 -61.76 -19.90 12.60
C PRO A 209 -61.66 -20.58 13.99
N ALA A 210 -60.80 -20.07 14.87
CA ALA A 210 -60.66 -20.58 16.24
C ALA A 210 -61.90 -20.27 17.12
N SER A 211 -62.49 -19.09 16.99
CA SER A 211 -63.71 -18.67 17.69
C SER A 211 -64.92 -19.46 17.19
N ALA A 212 -64.99 -19.72 15.88
CA ALA A 212 -66.01 -20.58 15.28
C ALA A 212 -65.87 -22.03 15.80
N ALA A 213 -64.66 -22.57 15.85
CA ALA A 213 -64.39 -23.89 16.41
C ALA A 213 -64.73 -23.98 17.92
N LEU A 214 -64.39 -22.95 18.69
CA LEU A 214 -64.77 -22.85 20.11
C LEU A 214 -66.29 -22.80 20.28
N GLN A 215 -67.00 -22.04 19.45
CA GLN A 215 -68.46 -21.97 19.49
C GLN A 215 -69.08 -23.30 19.12
N GLN A 216 -68.59 -23.98 18.07
CA GLN A 216 -69.03 -25.32 17.71
C GLN A 216 -68.76 -26.33 18.82
N ASN A 217 -67.59 -26.27 19.47
CA ASN A 217 -67.27 -27.13 20.61
C ASN A 217 -68.18 -26.85 21.81
N ARG A 218 -68.53 -25.58 22.07
CA ARG A 218 -69.51 -25.22 23.10
C ARG A 218 -70.88 -25.80 22.79
N VAL A 219 -71.37 -25.64 21.57
CA VAL A 219 -72.66 -26.22 21.12
C VAL A 219 -72.63 -27.74 21.26
N ARG A 220 -71.56 -28.39 20.81
CA ARG A 220 -71.40 -29.84 20.95
C ARG A 220 -71.33 -30.30 22.41
N ALA A 221 -70.67 -29.53 23.28
CA ALA A 221 -70.63 -29.83 24.71
C ALA A 221 -72.01 -29.70 25.34
N THR A 222 -72.80 -28.69 24.96
CA THR A 222 -74.19 -28.56 25.41
C THR A 222 -75.07 -29.68 24.89
N GLU A 223 -74.93 -30.08 23.62
CA GLU A 223 -75.66 -31.22 23.03
C GLU A 223 -75.33 -32.51 23.77
N LEU A 224 -74.04 -32.81 23.99
CA LEU A 224 -73.62 -33.99 24.76
C LEU A 224 -74.12 -33.95 26.20
N GLN A 225 -74.14 -32.78 26.83
CA GLN A 225 -74.66 -32.63 28.19
C GLN A 225 -76.17 -32.91 28.22
N THR A 226 -76.93 -32.38 27.26
CA THR A 226 -78.36 -32.69 27.14
C THR A 226 -78.62 -34.16 26.83
N GLU A 227 -77.80 -34.80 25.99
CA GLU A 227 -77.90 -36.23 25.69
C GLU A 227 -77.58 -37.07 26.93
N CYS A 228 -76.55 -36.72 27.69
CA CYS A 228 -76.24 -37.35 28.97
C CYS A 228 -77.36 -37.19 29.98
N ASP A 229 -78.00 -36.03 30.07
CA ASP A 229 -79.13 -35.81 30.97
C ASP A 229 -80.37 -36.60 30.52
N ASN A 230 -80.65 -36.65 29.22
CA ASN A 230 -81.70 -37.49 28.63
C ASN A 230 -81.44 -38.97 28.89
N LEU A 231 -80.21 -39.46 28.69
CA LEU A 231 -79.82 -40.84 28.95
C LEU A 231 -79.91 -41.16 30.44
N ARG A 232 -79.54 -40.23 31.33
CA ARG A 232 -79.74 -40.37 32.78
C ARG A 232 -81.22 -40.44 33.14
N GLU A 233 -82.09 -39.68 32.46
CA GLU A 233 -83.55 -39.80 32.61
C GLU A 233 -84.09 -41.14 32.08
N CYS A 234 -83.62 -41.60 30.93
CA CYS A 234 -83.97 -42.91 30.37
C CYS A 234 -83.52 -44.04 31.30
N ILE A 235 -82.28 -44.00 31.82
CA ILE A 235 -81.78 -45.00 32.77
C ILE A 235 -82.61 -44.95 34.06
N ARG A 236 -82.94 -43.76 34.59
CA ARG A 236 -83.85 -43.65 35.75
C ARG A 236 -85.23 -44.25 35.46
N ALA A 237 -85.76 -44.07 34.25
CA ALA A 237 -87.03 -44.68 33.83
C ALA A 237 -86.93 -46.21 33.63
N PHE A 238 -85.78 -46.71 33.16
CA PHE A 238 -85.46 -48.14 33.07
C PHE A 238 -85.31 -48.78 34.45
N GLU A 239 -84.60 -48.12 35.38
CA GLU A 239 -84.45 -48.54 36.77
C GLU A 239 -85.79 -48.50 37.54
N ALA A 240 -86.71 -47.61 37.16
CA ALA A 240 -88.08 -47.55 37.67
C ALA A 240 -89.01 -48.65 37.12
N GLY A 241 -88.52 -49.56 36.27
CA GLY A 241 -89.19 -50.83 35.97
C GLY A 241 -90.07 -50.90 34.71
N ASN A 242 -89.88 -50.01 33.72
CA ASN A 242 -90.56 -50.13 32.42
C ASN A 242 -89.67 -50.78 31.34
N CYS A 243 -90.14 -51.92 30.80
CA CYS A 243 -89.45 -52.80 29.85
C CYS A 243 -89.10 -52.15 28.49
N THR A 244 -88.01 -52.57 27.85
CA THR A 244 -87.99 -53.54 26.73
C THR A 244 -86.61 -53.59 26.06
N SER A 245 -86.11 -54.81 25.88
CA SER A 245 -84.91 -55.13 25.14
C SER A 245 -85.11 -54.81 23.66
N GLY A 246 -84.30 -53.91 23.09
CA GLY A 246 -84.37 -53.66 21.65
C GLY A 246 -83.70 -52.42 21.11
N THR A 247 -82.47 -52.05 21.52
CA THR A 247 -81.64 -51.11 20.74
C THR A 247 -80.15 -51.19 21.14
N LEU A 248 -79.42 -52.23 20.71
CA LEU A 248 -77.95 -52.28 20.87
C LEU A 248 -77.26 -52.72 19.56
N SER A 249 -77.68 -52.18 18.42
CA SER A 249 -77.01 -52.45 17.13
C SER A 249 -76.97 -51.26 16.17
N ASP A 250 -77.07 -50.02 16.66
CA ASP A 250 -77.01 -48.85 15.78
C ASP A 250 -76.24 -47.66 16.38
N LEU A 251 -75.10 -47.97 17.02
CA LEU A 251 -74.10 -46.96 17.36
C LEU A 251 -73.05 -46.94 16.25
N PRO A 252 -72.94 -45.85 15.45
CA PRO A 252 -71.86 -45.72 14.47
C PRO A 252 -70.52 -45.81 15.19
N PRO A 253 -69.50 -46.47 14.59
CA PRO A 253 -68.20 -46.61 15.24
C PRO A 253 -67.66 -45.21 15.60
N PRO A 254 -66.99 -45.06 16.76
CA PRO A 254 -66.41 -43.80 17.20
C PRO A 254 -65.63 -43.15 16.05
N ARG A 255 -65.74 -41.83 15.84
CA ARG A 255 -65.09 -41.13 14.71
C ARG A 255 -63.61 -41.50 14.54
N GLU A 256 -62.92 -41.76 15.65
CA GLU A 256 -61.53 -42.25 15.71
C GLU A 256 -61.33 -43.61 15.04
N VAL A 257 -62.25 -44.56 15.19
CA VAL A 257 -62.20 -45.88 14.52
C VAL A 257 -62.38 -45.72 13.02
N SER A 258 -63.26 -44.81 12.57
CA SER A 258 -63.43 -44.52 11.14
C SER A 258 -62.21 -43.82 10.54
N GLU A 259 -61.55 -42.92 11.29
CA GLU A 259 -60.32 -42.26 10.87
C GLU A 259 -59.14 -43.24 10.81
N LEU A 260 -58.99 -44.13 11.79
CA LEU A 260 -57.97 -45.18 11.79
C LEU A 260 -58.20 -46.21 10.67
N GLN A 261 -59.45 -46.57 10.38
CA GLN A 261 -59.78 -47.43 9.23
C GLN A 261 -59.37 -46.77 7.91
N LYS A 262 -59.68 -45.48 7.72
CA LYS A 262 -59.23 -44.73 6.52
C LYS A 262 -57.70 -44.65 6.43
N GLN A 263 -57.00 -44.50 7.54
CA GLN A 263 -55.54 -44.51 7.57
C GLN A 263 -54.98 -45.90 7.22
N LEU A 264 -55.57 -46.96 7.76
CA LEU A 264 -55.19 -48.34 7.45
C LEU A 264 -55.40 -48.64 5.96
N ASP A 265 -56.55 -48.29 5.40
CA ASP A 265 -56.85 -48.46 3.98
C ASP A 265 -55.89 -47.66 3.10
N SER A 266 -55.57 -46.42 3.50
CA SER A 266 -54.58 -45.58 2.83
C SER A 266 -53.18 -46.21 2.86
N MET A 267 -52.77 -46.78 4.00
CA MET A 267 -51.48 -47.46 4.16
C MET A 267 -51.43 -48.79 3.41
N LEU A 268 -52.52 -49.56 3.38
CA LEU A 268 -52.64 -50.78 2.59
C LEU A 268 -52.56 -50.48 1.09
N LEU A 269 -53.27 -49.44 0.64
CA LEU A 269 -53.23 -48.99 -0.75
C LEU A 269 -51.83 -48.47 -1.13
N ARG A 270 -51.17 -47.73 -0.23
CA ARG A 270 -49.78 -47.28 -0.43
C ARG A 270 -48.83 -48.47 -0.55
N ASN A 271 -48.96 -49.49 0.30
CA ASN A 271 -48.16 -50.71 0.21
C ASN A 271 -48.43 -51.50 -1.07
N GLN A 272 -49.68 -51.58 -1.52
CA GLN A 272 -50.03 -52.22 -2.79
C GLN A 272 -49.39 -51.49 -3.97
N ARG A 273 -49.51 -50.16 -4.05
CA ARG A 273 -48.86 -49.34 -5.08
C ARG A 273 -47.34 -49.49 -5.06
N LEU A 274 -46.75 -49.57 -3.87
CA LEU A 274 -45.30 -49.78 -3.74
C LEU A 274 -44.87 -51.15 -4.27
N LYS A 275 -45.64 -52.21 -3.99
CA LYS A 275 -45.41 -53.55 -4.57
C LYS A 275 -45.50 -53.52 -6.09
N GLU A 276 -46.51 -52.84 -6.66
CA GLU A 276 -46.67 -52.70 -8.10
C GLU A 276 -45.50 -51.94 -8.75
N VAL A 277 -45.04 -50.85 -8.14
CA VAL A 277 -43.88 -50.09 -8.63
C VAL A 277 -42.60 -50.92 -8.55
N CYS A 278 -42.38 -51.64 -7.44
CA CYS A 278 -41.24 -52.52 -7.28
C CYS A 278 -41.23 -53.63 -8.34
N GLN A 279 -42.38 -54.28 -8.56
CA GLN A 279 -42.53 -55.28 -9.62
C GLN A 279 -42.23 -54.71 -11.01
N LYS A 280 -42.75 -53.52 -11.33
CA LYS A 280 -42.45 -52.84 -12.60
C LYS A 280 -40.96 -52.55 -12.77
N LYS A 281 -40.29 -52.07 -11.71
CA LYS A 281 -38.85 -51.77 -11.74
C LYS A 281 -37.99 -53.02 -11.87
N ILE A 282 -38.34 -54.10 -11.16
CA ILE A 282 -37.68 -55.40 -11.30
C ILE A 282 -37.86 -55.92 -12.73
N GLN A 283 -39.05 -55.79 -13.31
CA GLN A 283 -39.31 -56.23 -14.68
C GLN A 283 -38.54 -55.39 -15.72
N GLU A 284 -38.48 -54.06 -15.55
CA GLU A 284 -37.64 -53.18 -16.37
C GLU A 284 -36.17 -53.60 -16.30
N PHE A 285 -35.64 -53.81 -15.10
CA PHE A 285 -34.26 -54.24 -14.90
C PHE A 285 -33.99 -55.59 -15.56
N ARG A 286 -34.86 -56.59 -15.35
CA ARG A 286 -34.77 -57.90 -15.99
C ARG A 286 -34.80 -57.82 -17.52
N THR A 287 -35.62 -56.92 -18.07
CA THR A 287 -35.72 -56.71 -19.52
C THR A 287 -34.42 -56.13 -20.08
N ILE A 288 -33.84 -55.15 -19.41
CA ILE A 288 -32.56 -54.56 -19.81
C ILE A 288 -31.43 -55.59 -19.69
N CYS A 289 -31.36 -56.36 -18.60
CA CYS A 289 -30.37 -57.42 -18.45
C CYS A 289 -30.47 -58.48 -19.55
N TYR A 290 -31.69 -58.84 -19.96
CA TYR A 290 -31.92 -59.77 -21.05
C TYR A 290 -31.40 -59.24 -22.39
N ILE A 291 -31.64 -57.96 -22.69
CA ILE A 291 -31.17 -57.33 -23.94
C ILE A 291 -29.65 -57.13 -23.93
N LEU A 292 -29.07 -56.66 -22.83
CA LEU A 292 -27.64 -56.30 -22.76
C LEU A 292 -26.73 -57.52 -22.63
N PHE A 293 -27.11 -58.49 -21.79
CA PHE A 293 -26.27 -59.64 -21.47
C PHE A 293 -26.73 -60.93 -22.15
N GLY A 294 -27.90 -60.92 -22.79
CA GLY A 294 -28.45 -62.11 -23.45
C GLY A 294 -29.02 -63.15 -22.50
N TYR A 295 -29.20 -62.86 -21.20
CA TYR A 295 -29.72 -63.82 -20.22
C TYR A 295 -30.94 -63.28 -19.47
N MET A 296 -32.00 -64.08 -19.44
CA MET A 296 -33.20 -63.83 -18.65
C MET A 296 -33.05 -64.48 -17.28
N VAL A 297 -33.02 -63.66 -16.22
CA VAL A 297 -32.86 -64.11 -14.84
C VAL A 297 -34.22 -64.24 -14.18
N ASP A 298 -34.66 -65.46 -13.90
CA ASP A 298 -35.87 -65.80 -13.15
C ASP A 298 -35.54 -66.25 -11.72
N VAL A 299 -36.25 -65.71 -10.73
CA VAL A 299 -36.11 -66.16 -9.34
C VAL A 299 -37.10 -67.30 -9.10
N GLN A 300 -36.59 -68.48 -8.76
CA GLN A 300 -37.37 -69.65 -8.36
C GLN A 300 -37.51 -69.72 -6.83
N LEU A 301 -38.42 -70.59 -6.36
CA LEU A 301 -38.55 -70.92 -4.94
C LEU A 301 -37.21 -71.50 -4.42
N ASP A 302 -36.87 -71.22 -3.16
CA ASP A 302 -35.63 -71.66 -2.48
C ASP A 302 -34.32 -70.93 -2.85
N GLY A 303 -34.39 -69.68 -3.31
CA GLY A 303 -33.18 -68.86 -3.56
C GLY A 303 -32.36 -69.35 -4.76
N GLN A 304 -33.03 -70.00 -5.71
CA GLN A 304 -32.48 -70.47 -6.97
C GLN A 304 -32.79 -69.45 -8.07
N TYR A 305 -31.82 -69.23 -8.94
CA TYR A 305 -31.89 -68.31 -10.07
C TYR A 305 -31.78 -69.11 -11.35
N LYS A 306 -32.85 -69.12 -12.13
CA LYS A 306 -32.90 -69.75 -13.45
C LYS A 306 -32.48 -68.72 -14.49
N LEU A 307 -31.38 -69.00 -15.20
CA LEU A 307 -30.90 -68.23 -16.33
C LEU A 307 -31.31 -68.92 -17.62
N SER A 308 -32.08 -68.22 -18.45
CA SER A 308 -32.43 -68.67 -19.80
C SER A 308 -31.71 -67.80 -20.81
N SER A 309 -30.92 -68.40 -21.70
CA SER A 309 -30.19 -67.66 -22.74
C SER A 309 -31.15 -67.15 -23.82
N MET A 310 -30.84 -65.98 -24.40
CA MET A 310 -31.52 -65.42 -25.57
C MET A 310 -31.34 -66.31 -26.81
N TYR A 311 -30.19 -67.00 -26.89
CA TYR A 311 -29.81 -67.87 -27.99
C TYR A 311 -29.99 -69.36 -27.64
N ALA A 312 -30.89 -69.67 -26.71
CA ALA A 312 -31.19 -71.06 -26.33
C ALA A 312 -31.81 -71.82 -27.52
N GLU A 313 -31.29 -73.02 -27.82
CA GLU A 313 -31.78 -73.87 -28.91
C GLU A 313 -33.16 -74.45 -28.58
N GLN A 314 -33.41 -74.78 -27.30
CA GLN A 314 -34.71 -75.25 -26.80
C GLN A 314 -35.22 -74.38 -25.65
N LYS A 315 -36.56 -74.26 -25.53
CA LYS A 315 -37.20 -73.52 -24.41
C LYS A 315 -36.95 -74.14 -23.03
N ALA A 316 -36.47 -75.37 -22.98
CA ALA A 316 -36.10 -76.08 -21.76
C ALA A 316 -34.64 -75.83 -21.33
N ASP A 317 -33.82 -75.24 -22.21
CA ASP A 317 -32.41 -74.99 -21.96
C ASP A 317 -32.25 -73.82 -21.00
N SER A 318 -31.91 -74.14 -19.76
CA SER A 318 -31.73 -73.13 -18.71
C SER A 318 -30.70 -73.61 -17.72
N LEU A 319 -29.88 -72.67 -17.25
CA LEU A 319 -28.93 -72.89 -16.18
C LEU A 319 -29.58 -72.49 -14.87
N VAL A 320 -29.53 -73.35 -13.86
CA VAL A 320 -30.05 -73.04 -12.53
C VAL A 320 -28.88 -72.81 -11.59
N PHE A 321 -28.90 -71.69 -10.90
CA PHE A 321 -27.87 -71.30 -9.96
C PHE A 321 -28.47 -71.17 -8.56
N LYS A 322 -27.82 -71.71 -7.54
CA LYS A 322 -28.24 -71.56 -6.14
C LYS A 322 -27.30 -70.62 -5.42
N GLN A 323 -27.85 -69.67 -4.67
CA GLN A 323 -27.05 -68.84 -3.79
C GLN A 323 -26.73 -69.61 -2.50
N THR A 324 -25.44 -69.84 -2.23
CA THR A 324 -24.99 -70.49 -1.00
C THR A 324 -24.80 -69.44 0.08
N THR A 325 -25.60 -69.49 1.15
CA THR A 325 -25.61 -68.50 2.25
C THR A 325 -24.54 -68.71 3.31
N ALA A 326 -23.71 -69.75 3.20
CA ALA A 326 -22.91 -70.23 4.33
C ALA A 326 -21.54 -69.57 4.51
N GLN A 327 -20.87 -69.07 3.47
CA GLN A 327 -19.58 -68.37 3.57
C GLN A 327 -19.18 -67.88 2.17
N GLU A 328 -18.98 -66.57 2.02
CA GLU A 328 -18.68 -65.88 0.76
C GLU A 328 -19.87 -65.86 -0.22
N SER A 329 -20.06 -64.75 -0.94
CA SER A 329 -21.16 -64.52 -1.89
C SER A 329 -21.00 -65.37 -3.15
N GLY A 330 -20.90 -66.69 -2.98
CA GLY A 330 -20.71 -67.69 -4.00
C GLY A 330 -22.04 -68.18 -4.53
N VAL A 331 -22.20 -68.07 -5.84
CA VAL A 331 -23.28 -68.74 -6.57
C VAL A 331 -22.77 -70.14 -6.94
N GLN A 332 -23.59 -71.18 -6.82
CA GLN A 332 -23.26 -72.54 -7.26
C GLN A 332 -24.14 -72.93 -8.44
N LEU A 333 -23.55 -73.44 -9.51
CA LEU A 333 -24.29 -74.01 -10.63
C LEU A 333 -24.89 -75.36 -10.22
N LEU A 334 -26.20 -75.53 -10.40
CA LEU A 334 -26.89 -76.80 -10.29
C LEU A 334 -26.83 -77.53 -11.64
N GLU A 335 -26.73 -78.85 -11.58
CA GLU A 335 -26.74 -79.69 -12.78
C GLU A 335 -28.14 -79.70 -13.39
N THR A 336 -28.27 -79.11 -14.57
CA THR A 336 -29.46 -79.18 -15.41
C THR A 336 -29.15 -80.06 -16.62
N GLU A 337 -30.17 -80.54 -17.34
CA GLU A 337 -29.96 -81.31 -18.58
C GLU A 337 -29.14 -80.51 -19.62
N PHE A 338 -29.28 -79.19 -19.63
CA PHE A 338 -28.46 -78.30 -20.44
C PHE A 338 -27.01 -78.20 -19.93
N SER A 339 -26.80 -78.15 -18.60
CA SER A 339 -25.46 -78.17 -18.00
C SER A 339 -24.69 -79.46 -18.30
N LYS A 340 -25.38 -80.58 -18.57
CA LYS A 340 -24.79 -81.89 -18.90
C LYS A 340 -24.41 -82.05 -20.38
N SER A 341 -24.72 -81.06 -21.22
CA SER A 341 -24.32 -81.09 -22.62
C SER A 341 -22.79 -81.00 -22.73
N GLU A 342 -22.17 -81.91 -23.48
CA GLU A 342 -20.71 -82.08 -23.57
C GLU A 342 -19.96 -80.75 -23.81
N ALA A 343 -20.48 -79.90 -24.70
CA ALA A 343 -19.86 -78.62 -24.98
C ALA A 343 -19.98 -77.58 -23.86
N VAL A 344 -21.07 -77.62 -23.09
CA VAL A 344 -21.25 -76.75 -21.92
C VAL A 344 -20.39 -77.24 -20.76
N LEU A 345 -20.21 -78.56 -20.61
CA LEU A 345 -19.32 -79.15 -19.60
C LEU A 345 -17.86 -78.72 -19.79
N GLN A 346 -17.36 -78.71 -21.03
CA GLN A 346 -16.00 -78.23 -21.33
C GLN A 346 -15.82 -76.75 -20.94
N LEU A 347 -16.84 -75.92 -21.16
CA LEU A 347 -16.83 -74.52 -20.74
C LEU A 347 -16.94 -74.37 -19.22
N ILE A 348 -17.69 -75.23 -18.53
CA ILE A 348 -17.78 -75.26 -17.06
C ILE A 348 -16.42 -75.63 -16.46
N GLU A 349 -15.74 -76.66 -16.99
CA GLU A 349 -14.42 -77.07 -16.50
C GLU A 349 -13.39 -75.94 -16.66
N LEU A 350 -13.32 -75.34 -17.85
CA LEU A 350 -12.36 -74.29 -18.13
C LEU A 350 -12.65 -72.98 -17.37
N HIS A 351 -13.89 -72.48 -17.40
CA HIS A 351 -14.20 -71.15 -16.85
C HIS A 351 -14.64 -71.17 -15.38
N LEU A 352 -15.26 -72.26 -14.93
CA LEU A 352 -15.79 -72.37 -13.57
C LEU A 352 -14.87 -73.13 -12.62
N HIS A 353 -14.24 -74.23 -13.06
CA HIS A 353 -13.28 -74.96 -12.22
C HIS A 353 -11.88 -74.34 -12.24
N HIS A 354 -11.32 -74.04 -13.42
CA HIS A 354 -9.97 -73.47 -13.51
C HIS A 354 -9.93 -71.97 -13.23
N GLN A 355 -10.77 -71.17 -13.90
CA GLN A 355 -10.73 -69.71 -13.79
C GLN A 355 -11.61 -69.14 -12.66
N LYS A 356 -12.50 -69.96 -12.08
CA LYS A 356 -13.42 -69.59 -10.99
C LYS A 356 -14.23 -68.30 -11.26
N SER A 357 -14.65 -68.08 -12.51
CA SER A 357 -15.33 -66.85 -12.94
C SER A 357 -16.63 -67.12 -13.70
N PHE A 358 -17.77 -66.82 -13.06
CA PHE A 358 -19.09 -66.90 -13.69
C PHE A 358 -19.27 -65.94 -14.88
N PRO A 359 -18.80 -64.66 -14.82
CA PRO A 359 -18.90 -63.77 -15.97
C PRO A 359 -18.11 -64.29 -17.20
N ALA A 360 -16.93 -64.88 -16.99
CA ALA A 360 -16.14 -65.46 -18.09
C ALA A 360 -16.87 -66.64 -18.72
N PHE A 361 -17.44 -67.53 -17.89
CA PHE A 361 -18.25 -68.66 -18.34
C PHE A 361 -19.47 -68.23 -19.15
N LEU A 362 -20.29 -67.32 -18.61
CA LEU A 362 -21.51 -66.86 -19.28
C LEU A 362 -21.20 -66.12 -20.59
N SER A 363 -20.09 -65.38 -20.65
CA SER A 363 -19.67 -64.71 -21.89
C SER A 363 -19.26 -65.72 -22.97
N ALA A 364 -18.42 -66.70 -22.61
CA ALA A 364 -18.00 -67.76 -23.53
C ALA A 364 -19.19 -68.59 -24.03
N LEU A 365 -20.11 -68.95 -23.12
CA LEU A 365 -21.34 -69.66 -23.46
C LEU A 365 -22.24 -68.84 -24.39
N THR A 366 -22.33 -67.52 -24.19
CA THR A 366 -23.11 -66.65 -25.09
C THR A 366 -22.54 -66.67 -26.50
N LEU A 367 -21.21 -66.60 -26.64
CA LEU A 367 -20.54 -66.65 -27.94
C LEU A 367 -20.70 -68.01 -28.62
N ASP A 368 -20.60 -69.11 -27.86
CA ASP A 368 -20.82 -70.46 -28.38
C ASP A 368 -22.27 -70.64 -28.87
N LEU A 369 -23.26 -70.31 -28.04
CA LEU A 369 -24.68 -70.39 -28.41
C LEU A 369 -25.02 -69.49 -29.61
N PHE A 370 -24.49 -68.26 -29.64
CA PHE A 370 -24.65 -67.37 -30.78
C PHE A 370 -24.04 -67.95 -32.06
N SER A 371 -22.84 -68.54 -31.98
CA SER A 371 -22.17 -69.16 -33.13
C SER A 371 -22.96 -70.34 -33.69
N ARG A 372 -23.58 -71.15 -32.83
CA ARG A 372 -24.45 -72.27 -33.25
C ARG A 372 -25.72 -71.80 -33.92
N GLN A 373 -26.33 -70.75 -33.40
CA GLN A 373 -27.54 -70.17 -33.98
C GLN A 373 -27.27 -69.48 -35.33
N THR A 374 -26.05 -69.01 -35.58
CA THR A 374 -25.65 -68.35 -36.83
C THR A 374 -25.01 -69.28 -37.86
N CYS A 375 -24.55 -70.47 -37.44
CA CYS A 375 -24.05 -71.54 -38.32
C CYS A 375 -25.14 -72.52 -38.80
N MET A 376 -26.38 -72.41 -38.30
CA MET A 376 -27.58 -72.96 -38.93
C MET A 376 -28.21 -71.91 -39.83
#